data_AF-A0A1I0L2A9-F1
#
_entry.id   AF-A0A1I0L2A9-F1
#
_cell.length_a   1.000
_cell.length_b   1.000
_cell.length_c   1.000
_cell.angle_alpha   90.00
_cell.angle_beta   90.00
_cell.angle_gamma   90.00
#
_symmetry.space_group_name_H-M   'P 1'
#
loop_
_entity.id
_entity.type
_entity.pdbx_description
1 polymer ?
#
loop_
_entity_poly.entity_id
_entity_poly.type
_entity_poly.pdbx_seq_one_letter_code
_entity_poly.pdbx_strand_id
1 'polypeptide(L)'
;MTRDRPGRISPGDIYEDCSFHPVLCTFNDGDQIEGISLIDASMPRACSLAFCGVIKLSIDDVVAARTDWPAYVDRRKAEFEQESGSEA
;
A
#
# COMPACT_ATOMS: atom_id res chain seq x y z
N MET A 1 -5.22 -11.00 -11.49
CA MET A 1 -4.03 -11.52 -10.78
C MET A 1 -3.46 -10.33 -10.03
N THR A 2 -3.58 -10.32 -8.71
CA THR A 2 -3.06 -9.24 -7.86
C THR A 2 -1.54 -9.25 -7.94
N ARG A 3 -0.93 -8.05 -8.01
CA ARG A 3 0.54 -7.87 -8.11
C ARG A 3 1.17 -7.80 -6.72
N ASP A 4 0.45 -8.31 -5.73
CA ASP A 4 0.75 -8.10 -4.32
C ASP A 4 2.05 -8.85 -4.01
N ARG A 5 3.07 -8.10 -3.63
CA ARG A 5 4.39 -8.64 -3.33
C ARG A 5 4.57 -8.72 -1.82
N PRO A 6 4.47 -9.91 -1.22
CA PRO A 6 4.92 -10.09 0.15
C PRO A 6 6.44 -9.86 0.17
N GLY A 7 6.88 -8.90 0.98
CA GLY A 7 8.28 -8.54 1.07
C GLY A 7 8.55 -7.74 2.33
N ARG A 8 9.79 -7.84 2.84
CA ARG A 8 10.24 -6.98 3.93
C ARG A 8 10.25 -5.52 3.44
N ILE A 9 9.42 -4.69 4.04
CA ILE A 9 9.41 -3.24 3.83
C ILE A 9 10.53 -2.64 4.67
N SER A 10 11.27 -1.65 4.17
CA SER A 10 12.29 -0.92 4.93
C SER A 10 12.25 0.56 4.54
N PRO A 11 12.79 1.48 5.36
CA PRO A 11 12.88 2.88 4.98
C PRO A 11 13.50 3.05 3.58
N GLY A 12 12.84 3.82 2.72
CA GLY A 12 13.18 3.98 1.30
C GLY A 12 12.37 3.10 0.34
N ASP A 13 11.72 2.04 0.82
CA ASP A 13 10.76 1.27 0.02
C ASP A 13 9.42 2.00 -0.11
N ILE A 14 8.62 1.59 -1.10
CA ILE A 14 7.25 2.05 -1.29
C ILE A 14 6.29 0.92 -0.90
N TYR A 15 5.26 1.24 -0.15
CA TYR A 15 4.18 0.32 0.18
C TYR A 15 2.81 0.93 -0.07
N GLU A 16 1.79 0.08 -0.21
CA GLU A 16 0.40 0.46 -0.12
C GLU A 16 -0.08 0.32 1.32
N ASP A 17 -0.69 1.36 1.86
CA ASP A 17 -1.32 1.29 3.19
C ASP A 17 -2.78 0.82 3.14
N CYS A 18 -3.40 0.64 4.31
CA CYS A 18 -4.78 0.16 4.41
C CYS A 18 -5.84 1.12 3.85
N SER A 19 -5.48 2.34 3.45
CA SER A 19 -6.37 3.23 2.71
C SER A 19 -6.02 3.30 1.22
N PHE A 20 -5.23 2.34 0.73
CA PHE A 20 -4.78 2.18 -0.65
C PHE A 20 -3.79 3.24 -1.14
N HIS A 21 -3.22 4.08 -0.25
CA HIS A 21 -2.24 5.08 -0.70
C HIS A 21 -0.89 4.41 -0.97
N PRO A 22 -0.22 4.78 -2.08
CA PRO A 22 1.21 4.61 -2.22
C PRO A 22 1.94 5.50 -1.21
N VAL A 23 2.80 4.90 -0.40
CA VAL A 23 3.52 5.55 0.71
C VAL A 23 5.00 5.24 0.62
N LEU A 24 5.83 6.27 0.72
CA LEU A 24 7.28 6.12 0.93
C LEU A 24 7.54 5.80 2.40
N CYS A 25 8.09 4.62 2.67
CA CYS A 25 8.46 4.21 4.02
C CYS A 25 9.58 5.09 4.57
N THR A 26 9.35 5.65 5.75
CA THR A 26 10.33 6.45 6.50
C THR A 26 10.75 5.78 7.80
N PHE A 27 9.93 4.85 8.31
CA PHE A 27 10.16 4.14 9.56
C PHE A 27 9.61 2.71 9.48
N ASN A 28 10.32 1.76 10.11
CA ASN A 28 9.85 0.39 10.34
C ASN A 28 10.55 -0.20 11.58
N ASP A 29 9.79 -0.63 12.58
CA ASP A 29 10.30 -1.30 13.80
C ASP A 29 10.08 -2.83 13.85
N GLY A 30 9.47 -3.41 12.81
CA GLY A 30 9.15 -4.84 12.72
C GLY A 30 7.66 -5.16 12.81
N ASP A 31 6.83 -4.24 13.32
CA ASP A 31 5.37 -4.30 13.21
C ASP A 31 4.81 -2.97 12.69
N GLN A 32 5.20 -1.86 13.30
CA GLN A 32 4.74 -0.53 12.91
C GLN A 32 5.61 0.02 11.78
N ILE A 33 4.94 0.48 10.73
CA ILE A 33 5.55 1.23 9.64
C ILE A 33 4.91 2.60 9.52
N GLU A 34 5.71 3.59 9.16
CA GLU A 34 5.23 4.94 8.88
C GLU A 34 5.86 5.48 7.61
N GLY A 35 5.14 6.40 6.98
CA GLY A 35 5.63 7.05 5.78
C GLY A 35 4.85 8.27 5.34
N ILE A 36 5.21 8.73 4.16
CA ILE A 36 4.64 9.91 3.50
C ILE A 36 3.91 9.45 2.25
N SER A 37 2.64 9.86 2.10
CA SER A 37 1.90 9.53 0.88
C SER A 37 2.52 10.19 -0.35
N LEU A 38 2.68 9.42 -1.42
CA LEU A 38 3.16 9.90 -2.72
C LEU A 38 2.04 10.49 -3.59
N ILE A 39 0.80 10.56 -3.07
CA ILE A 39 -0.36 11.18 -3.73
C ILE A 39 -0.55 12.62 -3.24
N ASP A 40 -0.66 12.80 -1.92
CA ASP A 40 -1.07 14.07 -1.30
C ASP A 40 -0.11 14.59 -0.20
N ALA A 41 1.02 13.91 0.00
CA ALA A 41 2.01 14.23 1.03
C ALA A 41 1.50 14.14 2.49
N SER A 42 0.37 13.50 2.74
CA SER A 42 -0.12 13.22 4.10
C SER A 42 0.89 12.39 4.91
N MET A 43 1.08 12.75 6.18
CA MET A 43 1.97 12.08 7.13
C MET A 43 1.55 12.31 8.60
N PRO A 44 1.87 11.39 9.54
CA PRO A 44 2.43 10.06 9.30
C PRO A 44 1.35 9.07 8.84
N ARG A 45 1.59 8.37 7.73
CA ARG A 45 0.73 7.26 7.26
C ARG A 45 1.17 5.97 7.94
N ALA A 46 0.69 5.75 9.17
CA ALA A 46 1.06 4.62 10.00
C ALA A 46 0.21 3.36 9.71
N CYS A 47 0.83 2.18 9.72
CA CYS A 47 0.17 0.89 9.56
C CYS A 47 0.91 -0.21 10.34
N SER A 48 0.19 -1.30 10.67
CA SER A 48 0.78 -2.55 11.15
C SER A 48 1.03 -3.52 10.00
N LEU A 49 2.24 -4.07 9.93
CA LEU A 49 2.61 -5.15 9.00
C LEU A 49 1.75 -6.41 9.24
N ALA A 50 1.29 -6.65 10.47
CA ALA A 50 0.52 -7.83 10.82
C ALA A 50 -0.99 -7.69 10.53
N PHE A 51 -1.56 -6.49 10.60
CA PHE A 51 -3.03 -6.31 10.59
C PHE A 51 -3.56 -5.41 9.47
N CYS A 52 -2.73 -4.61 8.81
CA CYS A 52 -3.19 -3.62 7.83
C CYS A 52 -3.13 -4.09 6.38
N GLY A 53 -2.72 -5.34 6.11
CA GLY A 53 -2.68 -5.90 4.75
C GLY A 53 -1.74 -5.14 3.81
N VAL A 54 -0.68 -4.55 4.34
CA VAL A 54 0.23 -3.69 3.57
C VAL A 54 1.04 -4.49 2.56
N ILE A 55 1.15 -3.98 1.34
CA ILE A 55 1.86 -4.63 0.24
C ILE A 55 2.98 -3.75 -0.29
N LYS A 56 4.08 -4.36 -0.75
CA LYS A 56 5.19 -3.61 -1.36
C LYS A 56 4.84 -3.21 -2.80
N LEU A 57 5.04 -1.94 -3.14
CA LEU A 57 4.80 -1.39 -4.48
C LEU A 57 6.12 -1.15 -5.23
N SER A 58 6.07 -1.24 -6.56
CA SER A 58 7.12 -0.74 -7.43
C SER A 58 6.88 0.73 -7.79
N ILE A 59 7.91 1.42 -8.31
CA ILE A 59 7.76 2.79 -8.83
C ILE A 59 6.73 2.82 -9.97
N ASP A 60 6.70 1.80 -10.83
CA ASP A 60 5.75 1.71 -11.94
C ASP A 60 4.30 1.65 -11.42
N ASP A 61 4.05 0.95 -10.31
CA ASP A 61 2.73 0.90 -9.69
C ASP A 61 2.32 2.29 -9.17
N VAL A 62 3.26 3.07 -8.60
CA VAL A 62 3.00 4.45 -8.16
C VAL A 62 2.72 5.38 -9.34
N VAL A 63 3.49 5.28 -10.42
CA VAL A 63 3.28 6.09 -11.63
C VAL A 63 1.89 5.79 -12.22
N ALA A 64 1.51 4.51 -12.28
CA ALA A 64 0.18 4.11 -12.72
C ALA A 64 -0.91 4.67 -11.78
N ALA A 65 -0.74 4.56 -10.46
CA ALA A 65 -1.67 5.10 -9.47
C ALA A 65 -1.84 6.62 -9.58
N ARG A 66 -0.75 7.36 -9.82
CA ARG A 66 -0.79 8.83 -10.00
C ARG A 66 -1.42 9.26 -11.31
N THR A 67 -1.38 8.41 -12.34
CA THR A 67 -1.96 8.72 -13.65
C THR A 67 -3.49 8.75 -13.57
N ASP A 68 -4.08 7.82 -12.82
CA ASP A 68 -5.52 7.77 -12.57
C ASP A 68 -5.79 7.22 -11.16
N TRP A 69 -5.81 8.13 -10.19
CA TRP A 69 -5.95 7.78 -8.77
C TRP A 69 -7.34 7.21 -8.43
N PRO A 70 -8.46 7.80 -8.87
CA PRO A 70 -9.78 7.22 -8.64
C PRO A 70 -9.90 5.78 -9.17
N ALA A 71 -9.47 5.54 -10.42
CA ALA A 71 -9.54 4.19 -10.99
C ALA A 71 -8.62 3.19 -10.28
N TYR A 72 -7.45 3.66 -9.82
CA TYR A 72 -6.55 2.84 -9.01
C TYR A 72 -7.22 2.37 -7.72
N VAL A 73 -7.84 3.30 -6.98
CA VAL A 73 -8.51 3.01 -5.70
C VAL A 73 -9.67 2.05 -5.91
N ASP A 74 -10.51 2.29 -6.92
CA ASP A 74 -11.66 1.43 -7.21
C ASP A 74 -11.21 0.00 -7.56
N ARG A 75 -10.15 -0.14 -8.36
CA ARG A 75 -9.57 -1.44 -8.69
C ARG A 75 -9.03 -2.15 -7.44
N ARG A 76 -8.25 -1.47 -6.59
CA ARG A 76 -7.67 -2.09 -5.38
C ARG A 76 -8.73 -2.49 -4.36
N LYS A 77 -9.79 -1.70 -4.20
CA LYS A 77 -10.95 -2.09 -3.37
C LYS A 77 -11.62 -3.35 -3.90
N ALA A 78 -11.85 -3.43 -5.21
CA ALA A 78 -12.46 -4.62 -5.82
C ALA A 78 -11.55 -5.86 -5.70
N GLU A 79 -10.23 -5.71 -5.81
CA GLU A 79 -9.25 -6.78 -5.58
C GLU A 79 -9.28 -7.26 -4.12
N PHE A 80 -9.25 -6.34 -3.15
CA PHE A 80 -9.28 -6.66 -1.72
C PHE A 80 -10.59 -7.36 -1.29
N GLU A 81 -11.73 -6.92 -1.83
CA GLU A 81 -13.03 -7.56 -1.56
C GLU A 81 -13.10 -8.99 -2.10
N GLN A 82 -12.53 -9.25 -3.28
CA GLN A 82 -12.45 -10.60 -3.84
C GLN A 82 -11.55 -11.53 -3.01
N GLU A 83 -10.44 -11.02 -2.48
CA GLU A 83 -9.53 -11.79 -1.63
C GLU A 83 -10.16 -12.09 -0.27
N SER A 84 -10.83 -11.11 0.34
CA SER A 84 -11.53 -11.26 1.63
C SER A 84 -12.77 -12.15 1.53
N GLY A 85 -13.41 -12.20 0.36
CA GLY A 85 -14.58 -13.05 0.11
C GLY A 85 -14.25 -14.49 -0.26
N SER A 86 -12.99 -14.82 -0.53
CA SER A 86 -12.53 -16.17 -0.91
C SER A 86 -12.31 -17.11 0.29
N GLU A 87 -12.47 -16.63 1.53
CA GLU A 87 -12.30 -17.40 2.77
C GLU A 87 -13.63 -17.93 3.36
N ALA A 88 -14.72 -17.92 2.58
CA ALA A 88 -16.03 -18.46 2.96
C ALA A 88 -16.30 -19.87 2.41
#